data_AF-H8ZVT5-F1
#
_entry.id   AF-H8ZVT5-F1
#
_cell.length_a   1.000
_cell.length_b   1.000
_cell.length_c   1.000
_cell.angle_alpha   90.00
_cell.angle_beta   90.00
_cell.angle_gamma   90.00
#
_symmetry.space_group_name_H-M   'P 1'
#
loop_
_entity.id
_entity.type
_entity.pdbx_description
1 polymer ?
#
loop_
_entity_poly.entity_id
_entity_poly.type
_entity_poly.pdbx_seq_one_letter_code
_entity_poly.pdbx_strand_id
1 'polypeptide(L)' 'EHSWLQNAKKAPNVPLGDVVKSRLKQFSMMNRFKRKALRVIAEFLSNEEVEGIREIFSKIDTDNDGIVTVDEL' A
#
# COMPACT_ATOMS: atom_id res chain seq x y z
N GLU A 1 9.77 16.04 7.79
CA GLU A 1 8.42 16.47 8.19
C GLU A 1 7.71 17.10 6.99
N HIS A 2 6.46 16.72 6.69
CA HIS A 2 5.79 17.19 5.46
C HIS A 2 4.89 18.40 5.70
N SER A 3 5.08 19.46 4.91
CA SER A 3 4.39 20.75 5.03
C SER A 3 2.85 20.67 4.93
N TRP A 4 2.30 19.65 4.28
CA TRP A 4 0.84 19.45 4.18
C TRP A 4 0.19 18.99 5.49
N LEU A 5 0.97 18.42 6.42
CA LEU A 5 0.50 18.04 7.77
C LEU A 5 0.59 19.21 8.79
N GLN A 6 1.40 20.23 8.50
CA GLN A 6 1.64 21.36 9.43
C GLN A 6 0.43 22.29 9.60
N ASN A 7 -0.55 22.21 8.70
CA ASN A 7 -1.76 23.04 8.71
C ASN A 7 -2.96 22.39 9.42
N ALA A 8 -2.76 21.35 10.23
CA ALA A 8 -3.84 20.71 11.00
C ALA A 8 -4.65 21.71 11.86
N LYS A 9 -4.00 22.77 12.37
CA LYS A 9 -4.64 23.84 13.16
C LYS A 9 -5.48 24.83 12.32
N LYS A 10 -5.34 24.84 11.00
CA LYS A 10 -6.11 25.65 10.04
C LYS A 10 -7.25 24.88 9.37
N ALA A 11 -7.34 23.58 9.61
CA ALA A 11 -8.40 22.76 9.03
C ALA A 11 -9.76 23.17 9.65
N PRO A 12 -10.75 23.56 8.83
CA PRO A 12 -12.10 23.81 9.32
C PRO A 12 -12.63 22.55 9.99
N ASN A 13 -13.11 22.63 11.23
CA ASN A 13 -13.75 21.52 11.93
C ASN A 13 -15.18 21.32 11.41
N VAL A 14 -15.29 21.08 10.10
CA VAL A 14 -16.55 20.92 9.39
C VAL A 14 -16.89 19.44 9.40
N PRO A 15 -18.12 19.06 9.81
CA PRO A 15 -18.53 17.68 9.76
C PRO A 15 -18.52 17.20 8.30
N LEU A 16 -17.67 16.21 8.00
CA LEU A 16 -17.57 15.58 6.68
C LEU A 16 -18.88 14.90 6.21
N GLY A 17 -19.89 14.82 7.07
CA GLY A 17 -21.14 14.10 6.82
C GLY A 17 -20.97 12.58 6.99
N ASP A 18 -22.02 11.92 7.49
CA ASP A 18 -21.95 10.48 7.82
C ASP A 18 -21.73 9.60 6.58
N VAL A 19 -22.20 10.04 5.41
CA VAL A 19 -21.98 9.36 4.13
C VAL A 19 -20.49 9.33 3.76
N VAL A 20 -19.78 10.45 3.90
CA VAL A 20 -18.34 10.52 3.56
C VAL A 20 -17.53 9.69 4.55
N LYS A 21 -17.87 9.76 5.85
CA LYS A 21 -17.25 8.91 6.88
C LYS A 21 -17.46 7.42 6.58
N SER A 22 -18.68 7.03 6.21
CA SER A 22 -19.01 5.66 5.83
C SER A 22 -18.19 5.19 4.63
N ARG A 23 -18.10 6.02 3.57
CA ARG A 23 -17.27 5.72 2.39
C ARG A 23 -15.78 5.61 2.72
N LEU A 24 -15.23 6.50 3.53
CA LEU A 24 -13.82 6.42 3.98
C LEU A 24 -13.57 5.15 4.80
N LYS A 25 -14.50 4.78 5.68
CA LYS A 25 -14.43 3.54 6.47
C LYS A 25 -14.49 2.30 5.57
N GLN A 26 -15.45 2.25 4.65
CA GLN A 26 -15.57 1.17 3.66
C GLN A 26 -14.32 1.08 2.77
N PHE A 27 -13.79 2.20 2.30
CA PHE A 27 -12.56 2.26 1.52
C PHE A 27 -11.37 1.74 2.33
N SER A 28 -11.21 2.19 3.58
CA SER A 28 -10.17 1.67 4.47
C SER A 28 -10.29 0.16 4.70
N MET A 29 -11.52 -0.37 4.87
CA MET A 29 -11.75 -1.80 5.05
C MET A 29 -11.44 -2.58 3.77
N MET A 30 -11.93 -2.13 2.62
CA MET A 30 -11.69 -2.73 1.32
C MET A 30 -10.19 -2.74 1.00
N ASN A 31 -9.46 -1.68 1.31
CA ASN A 31 -8.01 -1.62 1.11
C ASN A 31 -7.27 -2.63 1.99
N ARG A 32 -7.71 -2.84 3.23
CA ARG A 32 -7.14 -3.87 4.13
C ARG A 32 -7.45 -5.28 3.62
N PHE A 33 -8.69 -5.52 3.22
CA PHE A 33 -9.12 -6.80 2.67
C PHE A 33 -8.38 -7.13 1.38
N LYS A 34 -8.35 -6.22 0.40
CA LYS A 34 -7.60 -6.40 -0.86
C LYS A 34 -6.12 -6.70 -0.61
N ARG A 35 -5.47 -5.97 0.30
CA ARG A 35 -4.07 -6.23 0.68
C ARG A 35 -3.88 -7.61 1.31
N LYS A 36 -4.79 -8.05 2.18
CA LYS A 36 -4.73 -9.38 2.81
C LYS A 36 -5.00 -10.50 1.80
N ALA A 37 -6.00 -10.34 0.93
CA ALA A 37 -6.30 -11.29 -0.12
C ALA A 37 -5.13 -11.46 -1.09
N LEU A 38 -4.48 -10.36 -1.50
CA LEU A 38 -3.28 -10.43 -2.35
C LEU A 38 -2.12 -11.17 -1.66
N ARG A 39 -1.91 -11.00 -0.35
CA ARG A 39 -0.90 -11.77 0.39
C ARG A 39 -1.21 -13.26 0.39
N VAL A 40 -2.47 -13.62 0.68
CA VAL A 40 -2.90 -15.02 0.67
C VAL A 40 -2.71 -15.61 -0.72
N ILE A 41 -3.11 -14.90 -1.78
CA ILE A 41 -2.90 -15.36 -3.17
C ILE A 41 -1.40 -15.57 -3.45
N ALA A 42 -0.54 -14.64 -3.03
CA ALA A 42 0.90 -14.75 -3.21
C ALA A 42 1.50 -15.98 -2.49
N GLU A 43 0.94 -16.41 -1.36
CA GLU A 43 1.33 -17.64 -0.66
C GLU A 43 0.93 -18.93 -1.40
N PHE A 44 -0.06 -18.86 -2.30
CA PHE A 44 -0.55 -19.99 -3.09
C PHE A 44 -0.02 -20.04 -4.53
N LEU A 45 0.74 -19.03 -4.97
CA LEU A 45 1.39 -19.06 -6.29
C LEU A 45 2.51 -20.12 -6.31
N SER A 46 2.60 -20.86 -7.40
CA SER A 46 3.67 -21.83 -7.59
C SER A 46 5.01 -21.14 -7.86
N ASN A 47 6.12 -21.83 -7.57
CA ASN A 47 7.46 -21.27 -7.84
C ASN A 47 7.62 -20.86 -9.32
N GLU A 48 7.06 -21.63 -10.25
CA GLU A 48 7.11 -21.34 -11.69
C GLU A 48 6.39 -20.02 -12.05
N GLU A 49 5.28 -19.72 -11.37
CA GLU A 49 4.55 -18.45 -11.51
C GLU A 49 5.27 -17.27 -10.83
N VAL A 50 6.09 -17.56 -9.82
CA VAL A 50 6.84 -16.56 -9.05
C VAL A 50 8.22 -16.27 -9.63
N GLU A 51 8.85 -17.20 -10.37
CA GLU A 51 10.20 -16.99 -10.91
C GLU A 51 10.29 -15.75 -11.82
N GLY A 52 9.30 -15.53 -12.69
CA GLY A 52 9.27 -14.32 -13.53
C GLY A 52 9.14 -13.02 -12.73
N ILE A 53 8.41 -13.05 -11.61
CA ILE A 53 8.28 -11.91 -10.68
C ILE A 53 9.58 -11.73 -9.89
N ARG A 54 10.22 -12.84 -9.47
CA ARG A 54 11.49 -12.84 -8.75
C ARG A 54 12.62 -12.28 -9.61
N GLU A 55 12.70 -12.63 -10.89
CA GLU A 55 13.71 -12.06 -11.80
C GLU A 55 13.58 -10.55 -11.96
N ILE A 56 12.35 -10.04 -12.02
CA ILE A 56 12.11 -8.60 -12.09
C ILE A 56 12.47 -7.96 -10.74
N PHE A 57 12.08 -8.58 -9.64
CA PHE A 57 12.41 -8.11 -8.29
C PHE A 57 13.93 -8.03 -8.09
N SER A 58 14.68 -9.08 -8.41
CA SER A 58 16.15 -9.11 -8.31
C SER A 58 16.87 -8.13 -9.25
N LYS A 59 16.21 -7.61 -10.29
CA LYS A 59 16.77 -6.55 -11.14
C LYS A 59 16.60 -5.16 -10.53
N ILE A 60 15.61 -5.00 -9.66
CA ILE A 60 15.28 -3.73 -9.00
C ILE A 60 15.97 -3.66 -7.63
N ASP A 61 15.95 -4.77 -6.89
CA ASP A 61 16.65 -4.96 -5.61
C ASP A 61 18.16 -5.03 -5.86
N THR A 62 18.81 -3.87 -5.90
CA THR A 62 20.22 -3.72 -6.33
C THR A 62 21.19 -4.10 -5.23
N ASP A 63 20.79 -3.99 -3.97
CA ASP A 63 21.58 -4.40 -2.82
C ASP A 63 21.28 -5.84 -2.36
N ASN A 64 20.24 -6.45 -2.94
CA ASN A 64 19.84 -7.84 -2.73
C ASN A 64 19.50 -8.12 -1.24
N ASP A 65 18.93 -7.13 -0.55
CA ASP A 65 18.46 -7.24 0.82
C ASP A 65 17.03 -7.83 0.91
N GLY A 66 16.38 -8.02 -0.23
CA GLY A 66 15.02 -8.55 -0.34
C GLY A 66 13.93 -7.48 -0.19
N ILE A 67 14.27 -6.20 -0.23
CA ILE A 67 13.39 -5.05 0.02
C ILE A 67 13.64 -3.97 -1.04
N VAL A 68 12.75 -3.87 -2.03
CA VAL A 68 12.77 -2.74 -2.96
C VAL A 68 12.38 -1.44 -2.24
N THR A 69 13.34 -0.53 -2.14
CA THR A 69 13.18 0.82 -1.61
C THR A 69 12.77 1.82 -2.70
N VAL A 70 12.37 3.04 -2.32
CA VAL A 70 12.00 4.08 -3.31
C VAL A 70 13.22 4.54 -4.11
N ASP A 71 14.41 4.48 -3.52
CA ASP A 71 15.67 4.86 -4.19
C ASP A 71 16.09 3.83 -5.24
N GLU A 72 15.53 2.62 -5.18
CA GLU A 72 15.76 1.53 -6.14
C GLU A 72 14.72 1.46 -7.28
N LEU A 73 13.68 2.31 -7.24
CA LEU A 73 12.65 2.42 -8.28
C LEU A 73 12.97 3.51 -9.32
#